data_AF-A0A3A8QXK0-F1
#
_entry.id   AF-A0A3A8QXK0-F1
#
_cell.length_a   1.000
_cell.length_b   1.000
_cell.length_c   1.000
_cell.angle_alpha   90.00
_cell.angle_beta   90.00
_cell.angle_gamma   90.00
#
_symmetry.space_group_name_H-M   'P 1'
#
loop_
_entity.id
_entity.type
_entity.pdbx_description
1 polymer ?
#
loop_
_entity_poly.entity_id
_entity_poly.type
_entity_poly.pdbx_seq_one_letter_code
_entity_poly.pdbx_strand_id
1 'polypeptide(L)'
;MNPDAPSLARGEALLRHGTGGDAVRSAEPAPAIQELGALAGAGQAWTSCSARASVYLFDSYAEASTAQVRLMKQVPEGKQGRGTVNGDWLIWATADATDEAGRDVIERVVSAFAGEE
;
A
#
# COMPACT_ATOMS: atom_id res chain seq x y z
N MET A 1 15.51 -15.37 7.49
CA MET A 1 14.79 -15.75 6.25
C MET A 1 14.93 -14.55 5.32
N ASN A 2 15.57 -14.70 4.16
CA ASN A 2 15.48 -13.66 3.14
C ASN A 2 14.03 -13.72 2.63
N PRO A 3 13.19 -12.69 2.81
CA PRO A 3 11.92 -12.66 2.12
C PRO A 3 12.24 -12.72 0.64
N ASP A 4 11.81 -13.78 -0.02
CA ASP A 4 12.16 -14.08 -1.40
C ASP A 4 11.81 -12.85 -2.27
N ALA A 5 12.83 -12.25 -2.89
CA ALA A 5 12.71 -11.12 -3.81
C ALA A 5 11.58 -11.23 -4.86
N PRO A 6 11.17 -12.42 -5.37
CA PRO A 6 10.02 -12.52 -6.26
C PRO A 6 8.67 -12.14 -5.64
N SER A 7 8.48 -12.31 -4.32
CA SER A 7 7.20 -11.97 -3.66
C SER A 7 6.97 -10.46 -3.64
N LEU A 8 8.04 -9.68 -3.41
CA LEU A 8 7.96 -8.22 -3.45
C LEU A 8 7.78 -7.70 -4.88
N ALA A 9 8.48 -8.29 -5.85
CA ALA A 9 8.32 -7.96 -7.26
C ALA A 9 6.87 -8.15 -7.74
N ARG A 10 6.17 -9.17 -7.20
CA ARG A 10 4.75 -9.39 -7.46
C ARG A 10 3.87 -8.31 -6.80
N GLY A 11 4.15 -7.92 -5.56
CA GLY A 11 3.48 -6.78 -4.90
C GLY A 11 3.65 -5.46 -5.68
N GLU A 12 4.85 -5.17 -6.18
CA GLU A 12 5.11 -4.00 -7.04
C GLU A 12 4.39 -4.09 -8.39
N ALA A 13 4.35 -5.28 -9.00
CA ALA A 13 3.61 -5.51 -10.25
C ALA A 13 2.11 -5.29 -10.05
N LEU A 14 1.55 -5.68 -8.91
CA LEU A 14 0.15 -5.44 -8.57
C LEU A 14 -0.18 -3.97 -8.39
N LEU A 15 0.70 -3.23 -7.71
CA LEU A 15 0.58 -1.79 -7.61
C LEU A 15 0.58 -1.14 -8.99
N ARG A 16 1.52 -1.53 -9.88
CA ARG A 16 1.54 -1.06 -11.27
C ARG A 16 0.28 -1.43 -12.05
N HIS A 17 -0.24 -2.65 -11.90
CA HIS A 17 -1.44 -3.07 -12.63
C HIS A 17 -2.69 -2.31 -12.19
N GLY A 18 -2.83 -2.05 -10.88
CA GLY A 18 -3.92 -1.24 -10.32
C GLY A 18 -3.91 0.23 -10.75
N THR A 19 -2.76 0.76 -11.19
CA THR A 19 -2.61 2.17 -11.61
C THR A 19 -3.18 2.50 -12.99
N GLY A 20 -3.52 1.50 -13.82
CA GLY A 20 -4.21 1.73 -15.10
C GLY A 20 -3.51 2.67 -16.09
N GLY A 21 -2.17 2.76 -16.04
CA GLY A 21 -1.38 3.65 -16.90
C GLY A 21 -1.13 5.04 -16.35
N ASP A 22 -1.51 5.32 -15.10
CA ASP A 22 -1.19 6.59 -14.44
C ASP A 22 0.33 6.77 -14.26
N ALA A 23 0.78 8.03 -14.30
CA ALA A 23 2.18 8.37 -14.11
C ALA A 23 2.55 8.21 -12.62
N VAL A 24 3.02 7.02 -12.27
CA VAL A 24 3.53 6.72 -10.94
C VAL A 24 5.06 6.72 -10.89
N ARG A 25 5.59 7.14 -9.74
CA ARG A 25 7.01 7.04 -9.41
C ARG A 25 7.19 6.08 -8.24
N SER A 26 8.24 5.27 -8.31
CA SER A 26 8.70 4.51 -7.15
C SER A 26 9.01 5.49 -6.02
N ALA A 27 8.52 5.17 -4.83
CA ALA A 27 8.71 5.95 -3.62
C ALA A 27 9.06 5.01 -2.47
N GLU A 28 9.67 5.55 -1.43
CA GLU A 28 9.81 4.79 -0.19
C GLU A 28 8.42 4.49 0.39
N PRO A 29 8.20 3.27 0.91
CA PRO A 29 6.96 2.92 1.58
C PRO A 29 6.76 3.81 2.81
N ALA A 30 5.51 4.24 3.01
CA ALA A 30 5.13 5.10 4.11
C ALA A 30 3.93 4.47 4.85
N PRO A 31 4.06 4.13 6.14
CA PRO A 31 5.26 4.25 7.00
C PRO A 31 6.40 3.28 6.62
N ALA A 32 7.58 3.46 7.20
CA ALA A 32 8.74 2.65 6.81
C ALA A 32 8.55 1.17 7.19
N ILE A 33 9.17 0.27 6.42
CA ILE A 33 9.09 -1.20 6.59
C ILE A 33 9.34 -1.62 8.06
N GLN A 34 10.36 -1.03 8.67
CA GLN A 34 10.79 -1.33 10.05
C GLN A 34 9.78 -0.86 11.10
N GLU A 35 9.04 0.23 10.84
CA GLU A 35 8.02 0.73 11.76
C GLU A 35 6.79 -0.19 11.80
N LEU A 36 6.51 -0.87 10.70
CA LEU A 36 5.44 -1.84 10.61
C LEU A 36 5.85 -3.25 11.03
N GLY A 37 7.15 -3.53 11.17
CA GLY A 37 7.65 -4.89 11.38
C GLY A 37 7.48 -5.78 10.14
N ALA A 38 7.38 -5.17 8.95
CA ALA A 38 7.30 -5.90 7.69
C ALA A 38 8.66 -6.50 7.31
N LEU A 39 8.65 -7.62 6.58
CA LEU A 39 9.85 -8.25 6.05
C LEU A 39 10.41 -7.48 4.85
N ALA A 40 9.51 -6.96 4.02
CA ALA A 40 9.82 -6.16 2.85
C ALA A 40 8.67 -5.20 2.54
N GLY A 41 8.94 -4.19 1.74
CA GLY A 41 7.90 -3.29 1.25
C GLY A 41 8.37 -2.41 0.11
N ALA A 42 7.41 -1.92 -0.65
CA ALA A 42 7.64 -1.04 -1.78
C ALA A 42 6.56 0.04 -1.83
N GLY A 43 6.92 1.24 -2.25
CA GLY A 43 6.03 2.37 -2.34
C GLY A 43 5.89 2.90 -3.77
N GLN A 44 4.74 3.49 -4.04
CA GLN A 44 4.47 4.27 -5.23
C GLN A 44 3.78 5.58 -4.86
N ALA A 45 4.10 6.62 -5.60
CA ALA A 45 3.45 7.92 -5.53
C ALA A 45 2.95 8.32 -6.92
N TRP A 46 1.73 8.84 -6.99
CA TRP A 46 1.16 9.36 -8.22
C TRP A 46 1.72 10.76 -8.45
N THR A 47 2.00 11.11 -9.72
CA THR A 47 2.53 12.45 -10.03
C THR A 47 1.44 13.49 -10.29
N SER A 48 0.23 13.04 -10.60
CA SER A 48 -0.92 13.93 -10.88
C SER A 48 -1.73 14.30 -9.64
N CYS A 49 -1.53 13.61 -8.51
CA CYS A 49 -2.26 13.83 -7.26
C CYS A 49 -1.40 13.49 -6.05
N SER A 50 -1.92 13.71 -4.85
CA SER A 50 -1.24 13.43 -3.58
C SER A 50 -1.29 11.96 -3.14
N ALA A 51 -1.83 11.06 -3.97
CA ALA A 51 -1.94 9.64 -3.63
C ALA A 51 -0.58 8.96 -3.55
N ARG A 52 -0.46 8.09 -2.54
CA ARG A 52 0.66 7.19 -2.33
C ARG A 52 0.11 5.84 -1.92
N ALA A 53 0.71 4.77 -2.42
CA ALA A 53 0.40 3.41 -2.03
C ALA A 53 1.69 2.70 -1.63
N SER A 54 1.63 1.90 -0.59
CA SER A 54 2.74 1.09 -0.11
C SER A 54 2.25 -0.34 0.08
N VAL A 55 3.00 -1.29 -0.45
CA VAL A 55 2.77 -2.72 -0.21
C VAL A 55 3.82 -3.21 0.77
N TYR A 56 3.40 -4.07 1.68
CA TYR A 56 4.24 -4.68 2.70
C TYR A 56 4.02 -6.18 2.70
N LEU A 57 5.11 -6.93 2.82
CA LEU A 57 5.12 -8.36 3.02
C LEU A 57 5.40 -8.65 4.49
N PHE A 58 4.55 -9.45 5.12
CA PHE A 58 4.70 -9.90 6.49
C PHE A 58 5.03 -11.40 6.55
N ASP A 59 5.33 -11.88 7.74
CA ASP A 59 5.53 -13.31 7.99
C ASP A 59 4.21 -14.10 7.93
N SER A 60 3.08 -13.43 8.19
CA SER A 60 1.77 -14.07 8.29
C SER A 60 0.63 -13.07 8.10
N TYR A 61 -0.54 -13.58 7.67
CA TYR A 61 -1.80 -12.80 7.60
C TYR A 61 -2.15 -12.09 8.91
N ALA A 62 -1.91 -12.73 10.06
CA ALA A 62 -2.20 -12.14 11.38
C ALA A 62 -1.38 -10.87 11.65
N GLU A 63 -0.10 -10.85 11.23
CA GLU A 63 0.78 -9.69 11.36
C GLU A 63 0.35 -8.57 10.40
N ALA A 64 0.07 -8.92 9.13
CA ALA A 64 -0.45 -7.98 8.14
C ALA A 64 -1.77 -7.33 8.59
N SER A 65 -2.70 -8.13 9.14
CA SER A 65 -3.97 -7.66 9.69
C SER A 65 -3.79 -6.77 10.92
N THR A 66 -2.88 -7.14 11.83
CA THR A 66 -2.55 -6.30 13.00
C THR A 66 -1.96 -4.95 12.55
N ALA A 67 -1.08 -4.96 11.56
CA ALA A 67 -0.50 -3.74 10.99
C ALA A 67 -1.57 -2.86 10.31
N GLN A 68 -2.49 -3.44 9.53
CA GLN A 68 -3.63 -2.72 8.93
C GLN A 68 -4.46 -1.98 9.99
N VAL A 69 -4.82 -2.68 11.07
CA VAL A 69 -5.64 -2.10 12.16
C VAL A 69 -4.91 -0.95 12.84
N ARG A 70 -3.59 -1.03 13.00
CA ARG A 70 -2.77 0.07 13.55
C ARG A 70 -2.75 1.27 12.61
N LEU A 71 -2.52 1.06 11.32
CA LEU A 71 -2.49 2.12 10.32
C LEU A 71 -3.83 2.87 10.23
N MET A 72 -4.94 2.14 10.25
CA MET A 72 -6.29 2.73 10.26
C MET A 72 -6.54 3.64 11.48
N LYS A 73 -5.87 3.38 12.62
CA LYS A 73 -5.97 4.21 13.84
C LYS A 73 -5.02 5.40 13.84
N GLN A 74 -4.00 5.37 12.99
CA GLN A 74 -2.88 6.32 12.96
C GLN A 74 -2.81 7.06 11.62
N VAL A 75 -3.93 7.20 10.91
CA VAL A 75 -3.98 8.03 9.70
C VAL A 75 -3.53 9.45 10.08
N PRO A 76 -2.51 10.01 9.41
CA PRO A 76 -2.02 11.34 9.73
C PRO A 76 -3.13 12.39 9.60
N GLU A 77 -3.10 13.40 10.46
CA GLU A 77 -4.04 14.53 10.36
C GLU A 77 -3.94 15.19 8.97
N GLY A 78 -5.10 15.54 8.40
CA GLY A 78 -5.19 16.09 7.04
C GLY A 78 -5.06 15.05 5.92
N LYS A 79 -4.92 13.77 6.23
CA LYS A 79 -4.90 12.69 5.24
C LYS A 79 -6.10 11.75 5.37
N GLN A 80 -6.39 11.09 4.27
CA GLN A 80 -7.22 9.90 4.23
C GLN A 80 -6.33 8.70 3.95
N GLY A 81 -6.63 7.58 4.59
CA GLY A 81 -5.85 6.35 4.47
C GLY A 81 -6.77 5.14 4.42
N ARG A 82 -6.44 4.18 3.55
CA ARG A 82 -7.14 2.91 3.44
C ARG A 82 -6.15 1.80 3.17
N GLY A 83 -6.39 0.64 3.76
CA GLY A 83 -5.57 -0.54 3.49
C GLY A 83 -6.40 -1.79 3.41
N THR A 84 -5.84 -2.81 2.76
CA THR A 84 -6.41 -4.15 2.69
C THR A 84 -5.31 -5.20 2.81
N VAL A 85 -5.67 -6.37 3.34
CA VAL A 85 -4.76 -7.49 3.51
C VAL A 85 -5.17 -8.59 2.54
N ASN A 86 -4.20 -9.20 1.88
CA ASN A 86 -4.38 -10.37 1.02
C ASN A 86 -3.25 -11.37 1.34
N GLY A 87 -3.59 -12.47 2.02
CA GLY A 87 -2.60 -13.39 2.57
C GLY A 87 -1.64 -12.70 3.54
N ASP A 88 -0.34 -12.90 3.34
CA ASP A 88 0.74 -12.22 4.08
C ASP A 88 1.05 -10.79 3.61
N TRP A 89 0.31 -10.27 2.63
CA TRP A 89 0.53 -8.91 2.13
C TRP A 89 -0.48 -7.92 2.66
N LEU A 90 0.00 -6.71 2.87
CA LEU A 90 -0.80 -5.53 3.22
C LEU A 90 -0.52 -4.44 2.19
N ILE A 91 -1.58 -3.86 1.65
CA ILE A 91 -1.50 -2.59 0.95
C ILE A 91 -2.02 -1.47 1.84
N TRP A 92 -1.32 -0.34 1.82
CA TRP A 92 -1.70 0.88 2.51
C TRP A 92 -1.60 2.05 1.55
N ALA A 93 -2.73 2.68 1.27
CA ALA A 93 -2.82 3.84 0.39
C ALA A 93 -3.29 5.07 1.18
N THR A 94 -2.68 6.21 0.90
CA THR A 94 -2.97 7.50 1.54
C THR A 94 -2.99 8.62 0.52
N ALA A 95 -3.79 9.64 0.76
CA ALA A 95 -3.81 10.89 0.00
C ALA A 95 -4.15 12.03 0.95
N ASP A 96 -4.00 13.27 0.49
CA ASP A 96 -4.56 14.42 1.20
C ASP A 96 -6.09 14.29 1.31
N ALA A 97 -6.66 14.72 2.42
CA ALA A 97 -8.11 14.62 2.66
C ALA A 97 -8.94 15.47 1.69
N THR A 98 -8.35 16.52 1.12
CA THR A 98 -9.00 17.42 0.14
C THR A 98 -8.77 17.00 -1.31
N ASP A 99 -7.91 16.00 -1.56
CA ASP A 99 -7.58 15.54 -2.90
C ASP A 99 -8.56 14.43 -3.35
N GLU A 100 -9.57 14.85 -4.12
CA GLU A 100 -10.61 13.95 -4.65
C GLU A 100 -10.04 12.94 -5.65
N ALA A 101 -9.06 13.32 -6.47
CA ALA A 101 -8.39 12.41 -7.39
C ALA A 101 -7.58 11.35 -6.65
N GLY A 102 -6.92 11.75 -5.55
CA GLY A 102 -6.19 10.85 -4.68
C GLY A 102 -7.11 9.85 -3.97
N ARG A 103 -8.33 10.28 -3.62
CA ARG A 103 -9.36 9.38 -3.08
C ARG A 103 -9.76 8.29 -4.08
N ASP A 104 -10.02 8.63 -5.35
CA ASP A 104 -10.35 7.65 -6.39
C ASP A 104 -9.23 6.63 -6.57
N VAL A 105 -7.98 7.11 -6.59
CA VAL A 105 -6.79 6.26 -6.65
C VAL A 105 -6.74 5.27 -5.49
N ILE A 106 -6.97 5.72 -4.24
CA ILE A 106 -6.99 4.84 -3.07
C ILE A 106 -8.04 3.73 -3.24
N GLU A 107 -9.27 4.08 -3.62
CA GLU A 107 -10.36 3.12 -3.81
C GLU A 107 -10.01 2.08 -4.88
N ARG A 108 -9.49 2.54 -6.03
CA ARG A 108 -9.09 1.69 -7.15
C ARG A 108 -7.99 0.70 -6.76
N VAL A 109 -6.95 1.19 -6.10
CA VAL A 109 -5.78 0.39 -5.69
C VAL A 109 -6.19 -0.65 -4.65
N VAL A 110 -6.96 -0.26 -3.64
CA VAL A 110 -7.45 -1.17 -2.61
C VAL A 110 -8.38 -2.22 -3.21
N SER A 111 -9.28 -1.84 -4.11
CA SER A 111 -10.20 -2.78 -4.76
C SER A 111 -9.49 -3.76 -5.68
N ALA A 112 -8.48 -3.32 -6.45
CA ALA A 112 -7.70 -4.19 -7.31
C ALA A 112 -6.92 -5.23 -6.50
N PHE A 113 -6.36 -4.83 -5.35
CA PHE A 113 -5.60 -5.71 -4.49
C PHE A 113 -6.47 -6.75 -3.75
N ALA A 114 -7.70 -6.38 -3.41
CA ALA A 114 -8.65 -7.30 -2.78
C ALA A 114 -9.28 -8.33 -3.74
N GLY A 115 -9.24 -8.07 -5.06
CA GLY A 115 -9.84 -8.93 -6.08
C GLY A 115 -8.89 -9.94 -6.75
N GLU A 116 -7.60 -9.92 -6.44
CA GLU A 116 -6.67 -10.99 -6.81
C GLU A 116 -6.79 -12.14 -5.79
N GLU A 117 -7.68 -13.10 -6.04
CA GLU A 117 -7.71 -14.41 -5.37
C GLU A 117 -7.22 -15.52 -6.31
#